data_AF-A0A971UUK0-F1
#
_entry.id   AF-A0A971UUK0-F1
#
_cell.length_a   1.000
_cell.length_b   1.000
_cell.length_c   1.000
_cell.angle_alpha   90.00
_cell.angle_beta   90.00
_cell.angle_gamma   90.00
#
_symmetry.space_group_name_H-M   'P 1'
#
loop_
_entity.id
_entity.type
_entity.pdbx_description
1 polymer ?
#
loop_
_entity_poly.entity_id
_entity_poly.type
_entity_poly.pdbx_seq_one_letter_code
_entity_poly.pdbx_strand_id
1 'polypeptide(L)'
;MSELINNREHRKKIVKEVIRKLHAGATVDEVKDEFAEVLKGVSPTEITVIEGELIKEGLPVEEVQRLCNVHAAVFKGSLEEIHHPEQIPGHPVYTMKEENRAIERHIEENIKPSLYKFMEDDSEENRNRLLRDVNLLWDIDKHYSRKENLIFPYLERYNITAPPKVMWGVDDEIRAMLREIRLMLTDYKGNKEEIYEKFQKAIHEINEMIFKEENILFPMALDTLTEDEWI
;
A
#
# COMPACT_ATOMS: atom_id res chain seq x y z
N MET A 1 -20.36 -28.53 -1.15
CA MET A 1 -18.92 -28.35 -0.81
C MET A 1 -17.96 -29.13 -1.71
N SER A 2 -18.39 -30.14 -2.48
CA SER A 2 -17.47 -30.93 -3.32
C SER A 2 -17.13 -30.31 -4.69
N GLU A 3 -18.01 -29.49 -5.28
CA GLU A 3 -17.80 -29.00 -6.66
C GLU A 3 -16.80 -27.83 -6.77
N LEU A 4 -16.79 -26.91 -5.79
CA LEU A 4 -15.85 -25.79 -5.75
C LEU A 4 -14.41 -26.23 -5.49
N ILE A 5 -14.24 -27.23 -4.62
CA ILE A 5 -12.93 -27.83 -4.30
C ILE A 5 -12.39 -28.60 -5.52
N ASN A 6 -13.27 -29.33 -6.23
CA ASN A 6 -12.91 -30.09 -7.42
C ASN A 6 -12.43 -29.15 -8.55
N ASN A 7 -13.02 -27.95 -8.67
CA ASN A 7 -12.60 -26.97 -9.67
C ASN A 7 -11.21 -26.37 -9.36
N ARG A 8 -10.88 -26.13 -8.08
CA ARG A 8 -9.57 -25.54 -7.71
C ARG A 8 -8.42 -26.53 -7.84
N GLU A 9 -8.57 -27.74 -7.35
CA GLU A 9 -7.57 -28.82 -7.49
C GLU A 9 -7.38 -29.20 -8.97
N HIS A 10 -8.47 -29.27 -9.74
CA HIS A 10 -8.40 -29.55 -11.17
C HIS A 10 -7.69 -28.44 -11.95
N ARG A 11 -8.05 -27.15 -11.71
CA ARG A 11 -7.37 -26.01 -12.34
C ARG A 11 -5.89 -25.97 -12.01
N LYS A 12 -5.55 -26.16 -10.73
CA LYS A 12 -4.16 -26.23 -10.27
C LYS A 12 -3.36 -27.31 -10.97
N LYS A 13 -3.96 -28.50 -11.17
CA LYS A 13 -3.34 -29.59 -11.91
C LYS A 13 -3.07 -29.20 -13.37
N ILE A 14 -4.01 -28.51 -14.02
CA ILE A 14 -3.86 -28.08 -15.41
C ILE A 14 -2.79 -26.98 -15.53
N VAL A 15 -2.77 -25.97 -14.65
CA VAL A 15 -1.70 -24.94 -14.62
C VAL A 15 -0.33 -25.59 -14.44
N LYS A 16 -0.19 -26.57 -13.53
CA LYS A 16 1.04 -27.36 -13.36
C LYS A 16 1.42 -28.13 -14.62
N GLU A 17 0.45 -28.72 -15.33
CA GLU A 17 0.70 -29.44 -16.57
C GLU A 17 1.20 -28.52 -17.69
N VAL A 18 0.63 -27.33 -17.85
CA VAL A 18 1.08 -26.41 -18.90
C VAL A 18 2.45 -25.79 -18.57
N ILE A 19 2.72 -25.47 -17.30
CA ILE A 19 4.06 -25.08 -16.85
C ILE A 19 5.10 -26.17 -17.20
N ARG A 20 4.76 -27.45 -16.96
CA ARG A 20 5.64 -28.58 -17.34
C ARG A 20 5.82 -28.72 -18.86
N LYS A 21 4.79 -28.46 -19.68
CA LYS A 21 4.90 -28.46 -21.15
C LYS A 21 5.87 -27.39 -21.65
N LEU A 22 5.81 -26.18 -21.08
CA LEU A 22 6.75 -25.11 -21.39
C LEU A 22 8.20 -25.48 -21.01
N HIS A 23 8.40 -26.14 -19.87
CA HIS A 23 9.73 -26.67 -19.49
C HIS A 23 10.22 -27.81 -20.40
N ALA A 24 9.31 -28.61 -20.95
CA ALA A 24 9.64 -29.66 -21.91
C ALA A 24 10.03 -29.11 -23.30
N GLY A 25 10.06 -27.79 -23.49
CA GLY A 25 10.48 -27.12 -24.72
C GLY A 25 9.36 -26.68 -25.64
N ALA A 26 8.09 -26.77 -25.19
CA ALA A 26 6.98 -26.19 -25.94
C ALA A 26 7.12 -24.67 -26.01
N THR A 27 6.79 -24.11 -27.17
CA THR A 27 6.78 -22.67 -27.39
C THR A 27 5.52 -22.03 -26.79
N VAL A 28 5.60 -20.73 -26.51
CA VAL A 28 4.47 -19.96 -25.98
C VAL A 28 3.25 -20.07 -26.88
N ASP A 29 3.44 -20.02 -28.20
CA ASP A 29 2.35 -20.08 -29.18
C ASP A 29 1.65 -21.44 -29.22
N GLU A 30 2.34 -22.53 -28.90
CA GLU A 30 1.76 -23.89 -28.86
C GLU A 30 0.86 -24.12 -27.65
N VAL A 31 1.11 -23.41 -26.55
CA VAL A 31 0.35 -23.56 -25.31
C VAL A 31 -0.57 -22.39 -25.01
N LYS A 32 -0.47 -21.28 -25.75
CA LYS A 32 -1.16 -20.01 -25.47
C LYS A 32 -2.68 -20.16 -25.31
N ASP A 33 -3.33 -20.91 -26.21
CA ASP A 33 -4.79 -21.08 -26.17
C ASP A 33 -5.23 -21.97 -25.01
N GLU A 34 -4.44 -23.01 -24.69
CA GLU A 34 -4.65 -23.86 -23.51
C GLU A 34 -4.40 -23.07 -22.22
N PHE A 35 -3.39 -22.19 -22.21
CA PHE A 35 -3.04 -21.33 -21.08
C PHE A 35 -4.06 -20.23 -20.83
N ALA A 36 -4.59 -19.61 -21.89
CA ALA A 36 -5.55 -18.51 -21.79
C ALA A 36 -6.91 -18.97 -21.23
N GLU A 37 -7.40 -20.15 -21.62
CA GLU A 37 -8.63 -20.72 -21.06
C GLU A 37 -8.46 -21.14 -19.59
N VAL A 38 -7.27 -21.62 -19.22
CA VAL A 38 -6.98 -22.08 -17.85
C VAL A 38 -6.73 -20.92 -16.89
N LEU A 39 -6.13 -19.83 -17.36
CA LEU A 39 -5.86 -18.63 -16.56
C LEU A 39 -7.04 -17.65 -16.50
N LYS A 40 -8.14 -17.94 -17.20
CA LYS A 40 -9.36 -17.15 -17.15
C LYS A 40 -9.95 -17.18 -15.74
N GLY A 41 -9.74 -16.10 -14.99
CA GLY A 41 -10.17 -15.97 -13.60
C GLY A 41 -9.21 -16.57 -12.56
N VAL A 42 -7.94 -16.81 -12.91
CA VAL A 42 -6.86 -17.14 -11.96
C VAL A 42 -6.17 -15.84 -11.57
N SER A 43 -6.13 -15.52 -10.27
CA SER A 43 -5.44 -14.31 -9.82
C SER A 43 -3.92 -14.48 -9.88
N PRO A 44 -3.15 -13.39 -10.05
CA PRO A 44 -1.69 -13.43 -10.03
C PRO A 44 -1.12 -14.13 -8.79
N THR A 45 -1.77 -13.95 -7.63
CA THR A 45 -1.41 -14.57 -6.36
C THR A 45 -1.56 -16.09 -6.38
N GLU A 46 -2.59 -16.62 -7.03
CA GLU A 46 -2.75 -18.07 -7.20
C GLU A 46 -1.64 -18.67 -8.07
N ILE A 47 -1.17 -17.93 -9.08
CA ILE A 47 -0.03 -18.35 -9.92
C ILE A 47 1.25 -18.43 -9.08
N THR A 48 1.54 -17.42 -8.27
CA THR A 48 2.72 -17.40 -7.39
C THR A 48 2.71 -18.55 -6.37
N VAL A 49 1.53 -18.89 -5.82
CA VAL A 49 1.37 -20.04 -4.91
C VAL A 49 1.66 -21.36 -5.65
N ILE A 50 1.18 -21.51 -6.88
CA ILE A 50 1.42 -22.71 -7.70
C ILE A 50 2.90 -22.85 -8.06
N GLU A 51 3.56 -21.75 -8.42
CA GLU A 51 5.00 -21.72 -8.70
C GLU A 51 5.82 -22.12 -7.47
N GLY A 52 5.49 -21.59 -6.29
CA GLY A 52 6.12 -21.96 -5.03
C GLY A 52 5.97 -23.44 -4.67
N GLU A 53 4.84 -24.06 -5.03
CA GLU A 53 4.65 -25.50 -4.87
C GLU A 53 5.45 -26.33 -5.86
N LEU A 54 5.55 -25.90 -7.12
CA LEU A 54 6.36 -26.59 -8.11
C LEU A 54 7.84 -26.62 -7.72
N ILE A 55 8.34 -25.54 -7.12
CA ILE A 55 9.70 -25.50 -6.53
C ILE A 55 9.84 -26.53 -5.41
N LYS A 56 8.85 -26.62 -4.52
CA LYS A 56 8.83 -27.64 -3.44
C LYS A 56 8.75 -29.07 -3.96
N GLU A 57 8.12 -29.28 -5.12
CA GLU A 57 8.05 -30.57 -5.83
C GLU A 57 9.34 -30.91 -6.60
N GLY A 58 10.35 -30.04 -6.57
CA GLY A 58 11.69 -30.28 -7.13
C GLY A 58 11.97 -29.59 -8.46
N LEU A 59 11.13 -28.65 -8.90
CA LEU A 59 11.40 -27.84 -10.08
C LEU A 59 12.48 -26.77 -9.76
N PRO A 60 13.51 -26.59 -10.61
CA PRO A 60 14.52 -25.56 -10.41
C PRO A 60 13.93 -24.14 -10.44
N VAL A 61 14.47 -23.26 -9.60
CA VAL A 61 14.00 -21.86 -9.50
C VAL A 61 14.27 -21.10 -10.80
N GLU A 62 15.38 -21.40 -11.47
CA GLU A 62 15.78 -20.81 -12.76
C GLU A 62 14.78 -21.13 -13.87
N GLU A 63 14.16 -22.32 -13.80
CA GLU A 63 13.11 -22.74 -14.71
C GLU A 63 11.83 -21.92 -14.44
N VAL A 64 11.39 -21.79 -13.19
CA VAL A 64 10.23 -20.94 -12.83
C VAL A 64 10.42 -19.49 -13.29
N GLN A 65 11.61 -18.91 -13.10
CA GLN A 65 11.92 -17.56 -13.53
C GLN A 65 11.85 -17.34 -15.05
N ARG A 66 12.17 -18.36 -15.85
CA ARG A 66 12.04 -18.30 -17.32
C ARG A 66 10.60 -18.07 -17.77
N LEU A 67 9.62 -18.54 -17.00
CA LEU A 67 8.20 -18.47 -17.33
C LEU A 67 7.53 -17.13 -16.99
N CYS A 68 8.11 -16.31 -16.11
CA CYS A 68 7.63 -14.93 -15.89
C CYS A 68 7.53 -14.13 -17.21
N ASN A 69 8.46 -14.36 -18.15
CA ASN A 69 8.47 -13.71 -19.46
C ASN A 69 7.38 -14.25 -20.39
N VAL A 70 7.03 -15.52 -20.27
CA VAL A 70 5.97 -16.18 -21.04
C VAL A 70 4.60 -15.72 -20.56
N HIS A 71 4.40 -15.65 -19.24
CA HIS A 71 3.16 -15.13 -18.64
C HIS A 71 2.92 -13.70 -19.11
N ALA A 72 3.92 -12.81 -19.03
CA ALA A 72 3.81 -11.44 -19.53
C ALA A 72 3.46 -11.35 -21.03
N ALA A 73 3.92 -12.28 -21.87
CA ALA A 73 3.64 -12.32 -23.30
C ALA A 73 2.22 -12.83 -23.63
N VAL A 74 1.70 -13.78 -22.84
CA VAL A 74 0.32 -14.28 -22.96
C VAL A 74 -0.68 -13.26 -22.43
N PHE A 75 -0.41 -12.67 -21.27
CA PHE A 75 -1.23 -11.59 -20.68
C PHE A 75 -1.22 -10.29 -21.51
N LYS A 76 -0.21 -10.07 -22.36
CA LYS A 76 -0.20 -8.98 -23.36
C LYS A 76 -1.30 -9.11 -24.42
N GLY A 77 -1.87 -10.29 -24.65
CA GLY A 77 -3.00 -10.47 -25.58
C GLY A 77 -4.37 -10.18 -24.95
N SER A 78 -4.46 -10.29 -23.62
CA SER A 78 -5.63 -10.05 -22.79
C SER A 78 -5.40 -8.83 -21.90
N LEU A 79 -4.85 -7.77 -22.50
CA LEU A 79 -4.37 -6.54 -21.87
C LEU A 79 -5.51 -5.62 -21.38
N GLU A 80 -6.60 -6.22 -20.91
CA GLU A 80 -7.53 -5.60 -19.98
C GLU A 80 -7.21 -6.22 -18.62
N GLU A 81 -6.46 -5.45 -17.82
CA GLU A 81 -6.40 -5.56 -16.35
C GLU A 81 -5.54 -6.69 -15.75
N ILE A 82 -4.20 -6.56 -15.83
CA ILE A 82 -3.37 -6.94 -14.67
C ILE A 82 -3.57 -5.82 -13.64
N HIS A 83 -4.69 -5.87 -12.91
CA HIS A 83 -4.93 -4.93 -11.84
C HIS A 83 -4.17 -5.35 -10.60
N HIS A 84 -3.19 -4.54 -10.25
CA HIS A 84 -2.71 -4.45 -8.88
C HIS A 84 -3.92 -4.10 -7.98
N PRO A 85 -4.32 -4.95 -7.00
CA PRO A 85 -5.52 -4.73 -6.19
C PRO A 85 -5.60 -3.33 -5.57
N GLU A 86 -4.44 -2.76 -5.24
CA GLU A 86 -4.28 -1.41 -4.71
C GLU A 86 -4.51 -0.27 -5.70
N GLN A 87 -4.79 -0.57 -6.97
CA GLN A 87 -5.18 0.41 -7.99
C GLN A 87 -6.69 0.40 -8.26
N ILE A 88 -7.44 -0.52 -7.63
CA ILE A 88 -8.89 -0.66 -7.82
C ILE A 88 -9.62 0.16 -6.74
N PRO A 89 -10.48 1.13 -7.13
CA PRO A 89 -11.35 1.81 -6.19
C PRO A 89 -12.18 0.83 -5.36
N GLY A 90 -12.12 0.97 -4.05
CA GLY A 90 -12.79 0.09 -3.08
C GLY A 90 -11.85 -0.82 -2.32
N HIS A 91 -10.64 -1.10 -2.82
CA HIS A 91 -9.63 -1.81 -2.04
C HIS A 91 -9.14 -0.94 -0.85
N PRO A 92 -8.92 -1.49 0.35
CA PRO A 92 -8.45 -0.70 1.51
C PRO A 92 -7.13 0.03 1.24
N VAL A 93 -6.16 -0.65 0.62
CA VAL A 93 -4.86 -0.04 0.25
C VAL A 93 -5.03 1.11 -0.75
N TYR A 94 -5.93 0.99 -1.73
CA TYR A 94 -6.22 2.08 -2.66
C TYR A 94 -6.70 3.32 -1.89
N THR A 95 -7.68 3.13 -1.01
CA THR A 95 -8.23 4.22 -0.18
C THR A 95 -7.15 4.89 0.66
N MET A 96 -6.26 4.10 1.26
CA MET A 96 -5.16 4.64 2.07
C MET A 96 -4.12 5.40 1.24
N LYS A 97 -3.82 4.96 0.01
CA LYS A 97 -2.97 5.73 -0.91
C LYS A 97 -3.62 7.05 -1.29
N GLU A 98 -4.92 7.06 -1.59
CA GLU A 98 -5.65 8.30 -1.87
C GLU A 98 -5.69 9.26 -0.65
N GLU A 99 -5.78 8.71 0.57
CA GLU A 99 -5.64 9.49 1.80
C GLU A 99 -4.25 10.13 1.91
N ASN A 100 -3.18 9.40 1.58
CA ASN A 100 -1.82 9.94 1.54
C ASN A 100 -1.70 11.08 0.52
N ARG A 101 -2.25 10.93 -0.69
CA ARG A 101 -2.30 12.00 -1.69
C ARG A 101 -3.12 13.21 -1.23
N ALA A 102 -4.17 13.00 -0.44
CA ALA A 102 -4.95 14.10 0.14
C ALA A 102 -4.16 14.85 1.22
N ILE A 103 -3.42 14.14 2.08
CA ILE A 103 -2.55 14.71 3.11
C ILE A 103 -1.46 15.58 2.48
N GLU A 104 -0.75 15.06 1.48
CA GLU A 104 0.30 15.81 0.77
C GLU A 104 -0.26 17.07 0.10
N ARG A 105 -1.38 16.95 -0.62
CA ARG A 105 -2.01 18.12 -1.26
C ARG A 105 -2.39 19.17 -0.23
N HIS A 106 -2.97 18.78 0.90
CA HIS A 106 -3.31 19.72 1.96
C HIS A 106 -2.07 20.40 2.56
N ILE A 107 -0.96 19.67 2.68
CA ILE A 107 0.32 20.24 3.13
C ILE A 107 0.84 21.28 2.13
N GLU A 108 0.91 20.94 0.85
CA GLU A 108 1.49 21.79 -0.19
C GLU A 108 0.60 22.99 -0.56
N GLU A 109 -0.70 22.78 -0.68
CA GLU A 109 -1.65 23.78 -1.20
C GLU A 109 -2.20 24.70 -0.09
N ASN A 110 -2.24 24.23 1.16
CA ASN A 110 -2.85 24.97 2.27
C ASN A 110 -1.87 25.28 3.40
N ILE A 111 -1.26 24.26 4.02
CA ILE A 111 -0.40 24.45 5.21
C ILE A 111 0.80 25.32 4.88
N LYS A 112 1.59 24.98 3.85
CA LYS A 112 2.77 25.76 3.48
C LYS A 112 2.43 27.21 3.15
N PRO A 113 1.46 27.53 2.27
CA PRO A 113 1.07 28.91 1.99
C PRO A 113 0.55 29.67 3.22
N SER A 114 -0.24 29.03 4.08
CA SER A 114 -0.71 29.66 5.32
C SER A 114 0.43 29.91 6.31
N LEU A 115 1.39 28.99 6.40
CA LEU A 115 2.59 29.13 7.22
C LEU A 115 3.48 30.28 6.71
N TYR A 116 3.70 30.39 5.40
CA TYR A 116 4.48 31.50 4.84
C TYR A 116 3.84 32.85 5.16
N LYS A 117 2.52 32.99 4.98
CA LYS A 117 1.80 34.23 5.33
C LYS A 117 1.88 34.55 6.83
N PHE A 118 1.75 33.54 7.68
CA PHE A 118 1.92 33.69 9.12
C PHE A 118 3.33 34.15 9.52
N MET A 119 4.36 33.70 8.80
CA MET A 119 5.74 34.14 9.04
C MET A 119 6.00 35.58 8.60
N GLU A 120 5.36 36.01 7.49
CA GLU A 120 5.40 37.40 7.01
C GLU A 120 4.64 38.35 7.96
N ASP A 121 3.44 37.95 8.38
CA ASP A 121 2.56 38.70 9.27
C ASP A 121 1.81 37.74 10.21
N ASP A 122 2.14 37.79 11.49
CA ASP A 122 1.59 36.92 12.53
C ASP A 122 0.26 37.44 13.12
N SER A 123 -0.46 38.25 12.34
CA SER A 123 -1.79 38.73 12.65
C SER A 123 -2.76 37.60 13.03
N GLU A 124 -3.75 37.94 13.84
CA GLU A 124 -4.77 37.00 14.31
C GLU A 124 -5.49 36.28 13.15
N GLU A 125 -5.70 36.98 12.03
CA GLU A 125 -6.32 36.39 10.83
C GLU A 125 -5.45 35.27 10.23
N ASN A 126 -4.16 35.54 9.99
CA ASN A 126 -3.22 34.57 9.43
C ASN A 126 -3.00 33.38 10.38
N ARG A 127 -2.86 33.66 11.69
CA ARG A 127 -2.77 32.63 12.73
C ARG A 127 -4.01 31.73 12.75
N ASN A 128 -5.20 32.32 12.75
CA ASN A 128 -6.46 31.57 12.76
C ASN A 128 -6.66 30.77 11.47
N ARG A 129 -6.17 31.26 10.33
CA ARG A 129 -6.15 30.50 9.07
C ARG A 129 -5.25 29.28 9.18
N LEU A 130 -4.00 29.45 9.62
CA LEU A 130 -3.07 28.35 9.83
C LEU A 130 -3.61 27.32 10.82
N LEU A 131 -4.23 27.78 11.92
CA LEU A 131 -4.87 26.91 12.89
C LEU A 131 -6.02 26.07 12.28
N ARG A 132 -6.84 26.66 11.40
CA ARG A 132 -7.87 25.90 10.66
C ARG A 132 -7.26 24.83 9.78
N ASP A 133 -6.19 25.16 9.07
CA ASP A 133 -5.51 24.20 8.19
C ASP A 133 -4.89 23.04 9.01
N VAL A 134 -4.29 23.33 10.18
CA VAL A 134 -3.79 22.28 11.10
C VAL A 134 -4.92 21.40 11.63
N ASN A 135 -6.08 21.99 11.96
CA ASN A 135 -7.23 21.22 12.42
C ASN A 135 -7.77 20.28 11.33
N LEU A 136 -7.69 20.68 10.06
CA LEU A 136 -8.05 19.79 8.95
C LEU A 136 -6.98 18.70 8.75
N LEU A 137 -5.68 19.05 8.87
CA LEU A 137 -4.58 18.08 8.80
C LEU A 137 -4.67 17.01 9.91
N TRP A 138 -5.30 17.33 11.04
CA TRP A 138 -5.52 16.37 12.14
C TRP A 138 -6.32 15.13 11.71
N ASP A 139 -7.03 15.16 10.56
CA ASP A 139 -7.65 13.96 10.00
C ASP A 139 -6.65 12.83 9.70
N ILE A 140 -5.34 13.11 9.69
CA ILE A 140 -4.28 12.11 9.68
C ILE A 140 -4.39 11.10 10.83
N ASP A 141 -4.93 11.51 11.99
CA ASP A 141 -5.17 10.61 13.12
C ASP A 141 -6.14 9.48 12.77
N LYS A 142 -7.14 9.76 11.91
CA LYS A 142 -8.08 8.75 11.43
C LYS A 142 -7.39 7.78 10.47
N HIS A 143 -6.49 8.28 9.62
CA HIS A 143 -5.70 7.46 8.71
C HIS A 143 -4.77 6.50 9.48
N TYR A 144 -4.01 7.03 10.44
CA TYR A 144 -3.16 6.22 11.31
C TYR A 144 -3.97 5.24 12.16
N SER A 145 -5.12 5.65 12.71
CA SER A 145 -5.99 4.72 13.43
C SER A 145 -6.47 3.56 12.56
N ARG A 146 -6.80 3.80 11.28
CA ARG A 146 -7.16 2.72 10.35
C ARG A 146 -6.01 1.75 10.14
N LYS A 147 -4.80 2.23 9.84
CA LYS A 147 -3.66 1.32 9.61
C LYS A 147 -3.29 0.52 10.86
N GLU A 148 -3.31 1.17 12.02
CA GLU A 148 -2.99 0.58 13.32
C GLU A 148 -3.97 -0.50 13.75
N ASN A 149 -5.26 -0.33 13.44
CA ASN A 149 -6.31 -1.24 13.89
C ASN A 149 -6.75 -2.25 12.84
N LEU A 150 -6.52 -1.97 11.55
CA LEU A 150 -7.02 -2.80 10.44
C LEU A 150 -5.91 -3.50 9.65
N ILE A 151 -4.67 -3.01 9.66
CA ILE A 151 -3.55 -3.66 8.93
C ILE A 151 -2.59 -4.33 9.90
N PHE A 152 -2.11 -3.59 10.91
CA PHE A 152 -1.09 -4.09 11.83
C PHE A 152 -1.47 -5.40 12.52
N PRO A 153 -2.70 -5.58 13.06
CA PRO A 153 -3.05 -6.81 13.76
C PRO A 153 -3.05 -8.04 12.84
N TYR A 154 -3.31 -7.86 11.54
CA TYR A 154 -3.23 -8.95 10.58
C TYR A 154 -1.78 -9.31 10.29
N LEU A 155 -0.91 -8.34 10.04
CA LEU A 155 0.54 -8.58 9.88
C LEU A 155 1.14 -9.30 11.09
N GLU A 156 0.70 -8.96 12.31
CA GLU A 156 1.15 -9.62 13.53
C GLU A 156 0.76 -11.10 13.59
N ARG A 157 -0.39 -11.51 13.03
CA ARG A 157 -0.78 -12.93 12.92
C ARG A 157 0.20 -13.74 12.06
N TYR A 158 0.85 -13.07 11.11
CA TYR A 158 1.91 -13.64 10.27
C TYR A 158 3.32 -13.47 10.88
N ASN A 159 3.41 -13.13 12.18
CA ASN A 159 4.65 -12.87 12.92
C ASN A 159 5.46 -11.66 12.44
N ILE A 160 4.84 -10.76 11.67
CA ILE A 160 5.43 -9.49 11.25
C ILE A 160 5.06 -8.43 12.28
N THR A 161 5.88 -8.30 13.32
CA THR A 161 5.58 -7.45 14.49
C THR A 161 6.47 -6.20 14.60
N ALA A 162 7.72 -6.28 14.12
CA ALA A 162 8.68 -5.20 14.30
C ALA A 162 8.34 -3.95 13.46
N PRO A 163 8.05 -4.04 12.14
CA PRO A 163 7.74 -2.85 11.34
C PRO A 163 6.47 -2.12 11.82
N PRO A 164 5.32 -2.80 12.06
CA PRO A 164 4.14 -2.15 12.62
C PRO A 164 4.41 -1.39 13.93
N LYS A 165 5.14 -2.01 14.86
CA LYS A 165 5.46 -1.40 16.15
C LYS A 165 6.32 -0.13 16.02
N VAL A 166 7.29 -0.14 15.10
CA VAL A 166 8.12 1.05 14.83
C VAL A 166 7.29 2.15 14.19
N MET A 167 6.45 1.81 13.20
CA MET A 167 5.59 2.79 12.53
C MET A 167 4.61 3.44 13.51
N TRP A 168 3.99 2.66 14.39
CA TRP A 168 3.12 3.18 15.45
C TRP A 168 3.83 4.23 16.32
N GLY A 169 5.06 3.95 16.75
CA GLY A 169 5.84 4.90 17.54
C GLY A 169 6.03 6.24 16.82
N VAL A 170 6.33 6.19 15.52
CA VAL A 170 6.48 7.41 14.70
C VAL A 170 5.13 8.12 14.50
N ASP A 171 4.03 7.38 14.35
CA ASP A 171 2.69 7.98 14.29
C ASP A 171 2.34 8.77 15.55
N ASP A 172 2.70 8.23 16.72
CA ASP A 172 2.53 8.92 18.00
C ASP A 172 3.40 10.18 18.11
N GLU A 173 4.63 10.14 17.60
CA GLU A 173 5.49 11.33 17.52
C GLU A 173 4.89 12.40 16.60
N ILE A 174 4.37 12.02 15.43
CA ILE A 174 3.69 12.94 14.49
C ILE A 174 2.46 13.56 15.15
N ARG A 175 1.61 12.74 15.80
CA ARG A 175 0.45 13.22 16.57
C ARG A 175 0.87 14.20 17.65
N ALA A 176 1.95 13.92 18.38
CA ALA A 176 2.44 14.80 19.42
C ALA A 176 2.88 16.17 18.86
N MET A 177 3.64 16.17 17.76
CA MET A 177 4.06 17.40 17.08
C MET A 177 2.86 18.24 16.61
N LEU A 178 1.87 17.62 15.97
CA LEU A 178 0.67 18.33 15.51
C LEU A 178 -0.16 18.92 16.67
N ARG A 179 -0.29 18.18 17.79
CA ARG A 179 -0.95 18.69 19.00
C ARG A 179 -0.21 19.89 19.58
N GLU A 180 1.12 19.81 19.64
CA GLU A 180 1.96 20.89 20.14
C GLU A 180 1.84 22.14 19.27
N ILE A 181 1.97 22.01 17.94
CA ILE A 181 1.77 23.09 16.98
C ILE A 181 0.39 23.75 17.17
N ARG A 182 -0.67 22.94 17.30
CA ARG A 182 -2.03 23.45 17.52
C ARG A 182 -2.13 24.25 18.83
N LEU A 183 -1.51 23.78 19.90
CA LEU A 183 -1.49 24.48 21.19
C LEU A 183 -0.73 25.81 21.09
N MET A 184 0.44 25.83 20.44
CA MET A 184 1.23 27.05 20.24
C MET A 184 0.51 28.10 19.39
N LEU A 185 -0.27 27.67 18.40
CA LEU A 185 -1.10 28.57 17.60
C LEU A 185 -2.32 29.09 18.39
N THR A 186 -2.82 28.31 19.35
CA THR A 186 -3.97 28.70 20.19
C THR A 186 -3.55 29.66 21.30
N ASP A 187 -2.45 29.35 22.00
CA ASP A 187 -1.85 30.18 23.05
C ASP A 187 -0.61 30.91 22.52
N TYR A 188 -0.81 31.66 21.43
CA TYR A 188 0.28 32.30 20.71
C TYR A 188 0.92 33.45 21.51
N LYS A 189 2.24 33.39 21.67
CA LYS A 189 3.03 34.33 22.49
C LYS A 189 4.15 35.03 21.71
N GLY A 190 4.03 35.10 20.38
CA GLY A 190 5.07 35.70 19.52
C GLY A 190 6.21 34.74 19.16
N ASN A 191 6.03 33.43 19.37
CA ASN A 191 7.03 32.38 19.13
C ASN A 191 6.92 31.79 17.71
N LYS A 192 6.84 32.64 16.68
CA LYS A 192 6.61 32.20 15.28
C LYS A 192 7.74 31.34 14.71
N GLU A 193 8.99 31.63 15.04
CA GLU A 193 10.15 30.88 14.55
C GLU A 193 10.12 29.43 15.07
N GLU A 194 9.76 29.25 16.34
CA GLU A 194 9.62 27.92 16.95
C GLU A 194 8.47 27.12 16.31
N ILE A 195 7.34 27.79 16.03
CA ILE A 195 6.22 27.18 15.31
C ILE A 195 6.67 26.73 13.92
N TYR A 196 7.42 27.56 13.21
CA TYR A 196 7.94 27.24 11.88
C TYR A 196 8.86 26.01 11.89
N GLU A 197 9.83 25.95 12.82
CA GLU A 197 10.73 24.81 12.95
C GLU A 197 9.97 23.51 13.24
N LYS A 198 8.98 23.56 14.14
CA LYS A 198 8.12 22.40 14.43
C LYS A 198 7.29 21.97 13.22
N PHE A 199 6.77 22.91 12.44
CA PHE A 199 6.08 22.57 11.18
C PHE A 199 7.00 21.90 10.18
N GLN A 200 8.22 22.41 9.98
CA GLN A 200 9.18 21.80 9.06
C GLN A 200 9.47 20.35 9.46
N LYS A 201 9.68 20.11 10.76
CA LYS A 201 9.87 18.76 11.29
C LYS A 201 8.63 17.88 11.09
N ALA A 202 7.44 18.37 11.45
CA ALA A 202 6.21 17.60 11.31
C ALA A 202 5.91 17.24 9.84
N ILE A 203 6.08 18.18 8.91
CA ILE A 203 5.91 17.94 7.47
C ILE A 203 6.91 16.90 6.97
N HIS A 204 8.18 16.99 7.41
CA HIS A 204 9.19 16.00 7.05
C HIS A 204 8.80 14.59 7.52
N GLU A 205 8.43 14.42 8.78
CA GLU A 205 8.06 13.12 9.34
C GLU A 205 6.77 12.55 8.70
N ILE A 206 5.79 13.41 8.37
CA ILE A 206 4.59 12.97 7.65
C ILE A 206 4.94 12.42 6.26
N ASN A 207 5.77 13.13 5.49
CA ASN A 207 6.20 12.68 4.16
C ASN A 207 7.03 11.39 4.26
N GLU A 208 7.88 11.29 5.28
CA GLU A 208 8.65 10.09 5.60
C GLU A 208 7.76 8.90 5.99
N MET A 209 6.64 9.13 6.66
CA MET A 209 5.66 8.08 6.98
C MET A 209 4.91 7.63 5.72
N ILE A 210 4.45 8.56 4.88
CA ILE A 210 3.79 8.26 3.60
C ILE A 210 4.70 7.40 2.72
N PHE A 211 6.00 7.76 2.64
CA PHE A 211 6.97 6.97 1.91
C PHE A 211 7.08 5.53 2.44
N LYS A 212 7.18 5.36 3.77
CA LYS A 212 7.27 4.03 4.41
C LYS A 212 5.98 3.24 4.20
N GLU A 213 4.84 3.88 4.26
CA GLU A 213 3.55 3.23 4.01
C GLU A 213 3.48 2.68 2.58
N GLU A 214 3.77 3.51 1.59
CA GLU A 214 3.60 3.13 0.19
C GLU A 214 4.67 2.17 -0.34
N ASN A 215 5.89 2.27 0.16
CA ASN A 215 7.02 1.50 -0.35
C ASN A 215 7.38 0.29 0.53
N ILE A 216 6.84 0.22 1.76
CA ILE A 216 7.17 -0.86 2.71
C ILE A 216 5.91 -1.51 3.26
N LEU A 217 5.04 -0.76 3.95
CA LEU A 217 3.88 -1.33 4.64
C LEU A 217 2.86 -1.94 3.68
N PHE A 218 2.42 -1.18 2.68
CA PHE A 218 1.39 -1.64 1.75
C PHE A 218 1.84 -2.80 0.87
N PRO A 219 3.05 -2.78 0.27
CA PRO A 219 3.57 -3.95 -0.44
C PRO A 219 3.65 -5.18 0.48
N MET A 220 4.19 -5.01 1.69
CA MET A 220 4.27 -6.08 2.68
C MET A 220 2.88 -6.64 3.05
N ALA A 221 1.88 -5.77 3.22
CA ALA A 221 0.51 -6.20 3.52
C ALA A 221 -0.13 -6.92 2.34
N LEU A 222 0.03 -6.43 1.10
CA LEU A 222 -0.48 -7.06 -0.10
C LEU A 222 0.14 -8.45 -0.34
N ASP A 223 1.43 -8.61 -0.06
CA ASP A 223 2.14 -9.89 -0.20
C ASP A 223 1.79 -10.90 0.90
N THR A 224 1.29 -10.43 2.06
CA THR A 224 1.06 -11.26 3.25
C THR A 224 -0.41 -11.62 3.45
N LEU A 225 -1.32 -10.65 3.32
CA LEU A 225 -2.74 -10.81 3.64
C LEU A 225 -3.48 -11.48 2.49
N THR A 226 -4.44 -12.32 2.85
CA THR A 226 -5.37 -12.96 1.91
C THR A 226 -6.52 -12.03 1.55
N GLU A 227 -7.21 -12.30 0.41
CA GLU A 227 -8.36 -11.49 -0.03
C GLU A 227 -9.47 -11.40 1.04
N ASP A 228 -9.74 -12.50 1.75
CA ASP A 228 -10.77 -12.54 2.81
C ASP A 228 -10.42 -11.65 4.02
N GLU A 229 -9.14 -11.33 4.23
CA GLU A 229 -8.70 -10.45 5.32
C GLU A 229 -8.84 -8.96 4.99
N TRP A 230 -9.09 -8.64 3.71
CA TRP A 230 -9.35 -7.27 3.23
C TRP A 230 -10.85 -6.90 3.20
N ILE A 231 -11.76 -7.87 3.38
CA ILE A 231 -13.24 -7.71 3.27
C ILE A 231 -13.91 -7.58 4.64
#